data_AF-A0A832LQR3-F1
#
_entry.id   AF-A0A832LQR3-F1
#
_cell.length_a   1.000
_cell.length_b   1.000
_cell.length_c   1.000
_cell.angle_alpha   90.00
_cell.angle_beta   90.00
_cell.angle_gamma   90.00
#
_symmetry.space_group_name_H-M   'P 1'
#
loop_
_entity.id
_entity.type
_entity.pdbx_description
1 polymer ?
#
loop_
_entity_poly.entity_id
_entity_poly.type
_entity_poly.pdbx_seq_one_letter_code
_entity_poly.pdbx_strand_id
1 'polypeptide(L)'
;MPPDCLALAQASGLFERLIFGGPPEWWQRLLLGLGVIALAFAPLVSLIGLISIWGERKIAGHIQSRYGPNRVGPFGLFQSVADGLKLLLKEDLIPRDADRPLFRLAPYLAFAPVFAALVVLPFGPDLAFEPAVNVGVFYVLA
;
A
#
# COMPACT_ATOMS: atom_id res chain seq x y z
N MET A 1 11.44 60.49 1.05
CA MET A 1 11.56 59.18 1.72
C MET A 1 12.69 58.44 1.03
N PRO A 2 13.77 58.03 1.73
CA PRO A 2 14.97 57.53 1.07
C PRO A 2 14.66 56.24 0.28
N PRO A 3 15.27 56.04 -0.90
CA PRO A 3 14.99 54.93 -1.82
C PRO A 3 15.31 53.54 -1.23
N ASP A 4 16.00 53.50 -0.10
CA ASP A 4 16.56 52.31 0.52
C ASP A 4 15.50 51.44 1.22
N CYS A 5 14.37 52.04 1.65
CA CYS A 5 13.29 51.33 2.34
C CYS A 5 12.51 50.36 1.44
N LEU A 6 12.39 50.65 0.13
CA LEU A 6 11.63 49.82 -0.81
C LEU A 6 12.36 48.50 -1.13
N ALA A 7 13.70 48.53 -1.19
CA ALA A 7 14.52 47.35 -1.43
C ALA A 7 14.46 46.36 -0.25
N LEU A 8 14.46 46.86 0.97
CA LEU A 8 14.36 46.04 2.18
C LEU A 8 12.97 45.40 2.35
N ALA A 9 11.89 46.11 1.98
CA ALA A 9 10.53 45.59 2.01
C ALA A 9 10.28 44.46 0.98
N GLN A 10 10.94 44.54 -0.18
CA GLN A 10 10.86 43.49 -1.21
C GLN A 10 11.70 42.27 -0.82
N ALA A 11 12.87 42.48 -0.19
CA ALA A 11 13.71 41.40 0.33
C ALA A 11 13.04 40.66 1.50
N SER A 12 12.34 41.37 2.40
CA SER A 12 11.59 40.74 3.49
C SER A 12 10.42 39.91 3.00
N GLY A 13 9.69 40.37 1.97
CA GLY A 13 8.60 39.59 1.35
C GLY A 13 9.09 38.37 0.56
N LEU A 14 10.28 38.44 -0.05
CA LEU A 14 10.92 37.28 -0.69
C LEU A 14 11.41 36.27 0.36
N PHE A 15 12.05 36.76 1.42
CA PHE A 15 12.57 35.95 2.52
C PHE A 15 11.44 35.24 3.30
N GLU A 16 10.33 35.93 3.57
CA GLU A 16 9.12 35.32 4.15
C GLU A 16 8.52 34.25 3.22
N ARG A 17 8.48 34.47 1.91
CA ARG A 17 8.03 33.44 0.94
C ARG A 17 9.02 32.28 0.81
N LEU A 18 10.31 32.49 1.08
CA LEU A 18 11.32 31.43 1.02
C LEU A 18 11.33 30.58 2.30
N ILE A 19 11.06 31.18 3.47
CA ILE A 19 11.07 30.51 4.77
C ILE A 19 9.68 29.97 5.16
N PHE A 20 8.61 30.70 4.85
CA PHE A 20 7.22 30.37 5.20
C PHE A 20 6.34 30.12 3.97
N GLY A 21 6.88 30.15 2.75
CA GLY A 21 6.22 29.56 1.60
C GLY A 21 6.10 28.07 1.87
N GLY A 22 4.88 27.62 2.20
CA GLY A 22 4.61 26.22 2.44
C GLY A 22 5.19 25.36 1.32
N PRO A 23 5.58 24.11 1.60
CA PRO A 23 6.15 23.24 0.59
C PRO A 23 5.21 23.20 -0.63
N PRO A 24 5.76 23.13 -1.85
CA PRO A 24 4.97 23.18 -3.08
C PRO A 24 3.75 22.26 -2.99
N GLU A 25 2.59 22.66 -3.53
CA GLU A 25 1.33 21.90 -3.36
C GLU A 25 1.46 20.40 -3.71
N TRP A 26 2.28 20.07 -4.72
CA TRP A 26 2.53 18.68 -5.11
C TRP A 26 3.20 17.87 -4.01
N TRP A 27 4.10 18.47 -3.22
CA TRP A 27 4.76 17.81 -2.09
C TRP A 27 3.76 17.46 -1.00
N GLN A 28 2.83 18.39 -0.70
CA GLN A 28 1.77 18.14 0.27
C GLN A 28 0.82 17.03 -0.20
N ARG A 29 0.45 17.02 -1.49
CA ARG A 29 -0.37 15.95 -2.08
C ARG A 29 0.32 14.60 -2.06
N LEU A 30 1.62 14.54 -2.34
CA LEU A 30 2.39 13.30 -2.25
C LEU A 30 2.47 12.78 -0.81
N LEU A 31 2.79 13.65 0.15
CA LEU A 31 2.85 13.26 1.57
C LEU A 31 1.48 12.79 2.08
N LEU A 32 0.40 13.49 1.74
CA LEU A 32 -0.96 13.08 2.09
C LEU A 32 -1.33 11.75 1.43
N GLY A 33 -1.03 11.58 0.14
CA GLY A 33 -1.29 10.35 -0.60
C GLY A 33 -0.56 9.16 0.01
N LEU A 34 0.73 9.30 0.29
CA LEU A 34 1.53 8.27 0.97
C LEU A 34 1.01 7.99 2.39
N GLY A 35 0.60 9.03 3.12
CA GLY A 35 -0.01 8.90 4.45
C GLY A 35 -1.31 8.10 4.43
N VAL A 36 -2.21 8.39 3.48
CA VAL A 36 -3.46 7.64 3.29
C VAL A 36 -3.19 6.19 2.90
N ILE A 37 -2.24 5.96 2.00
CA ILE A 37 -1.85 4.60 1.60
C ILE A 37 -1.32 3.82 2.81
N ALA A 38 -0.41 4.40 3.59
CA ALA A 38 0.22 3.73 4.71
C ALA A 38 -0.72 3.50 5.90
N LEU A 39 -1.60 4.47 6.22
CA LEU A 39 -2.43 4.43 7.42
C LEU A 39 -3.82 3.85 7.20
N ALA A 40 -4.36 3.90 5.98
CA ALA A 40 -5.70 3.41 5.68
C ALA A 40 -5.66 2.22 4.71
N PHE A 41 -5.09 2.41 3.51
CA PHE A 41 -5.23 1.41 2.44
C PHE A 41 -4.45 0.12 2.71
N ALA A 42 -3.15 0.23 2.99
CA ALA A 42 -2.28 -0.89 3.27
C ALA A 42 -2.75 -1.77 4.45
N PRO A 43 -3.11 -1.21 5.63
CA PRO A 43 -3.61 -2.02 6.73
C PRO A 43 -4.98 -2.64 6.43
N LEU A 44 -5.86 -1.94 5.71
CA LEU A 44 -7.16 -2.48 5.31
C LEU A 44 -7.00 -3.72 4.40
N VAL A 45 -6.22 -3.60 3.32
CA VAL A 45 -5.95 -4.70 2.39
C VAL A 45 -5.27 -5.87 3.10
N SER A 46 -4.31 -5.57 3.98
CA SER A 46 -3.61 -6.60 4.77
C SER A 46 -4.57 -7.34 5.72
N LEU A 47 -5.48 -6.62 6.39
CA LEU A 47 -6.47 -7.21 7.28
C LEU A 47 -7.45 -8.11 6.53
N ILE A 48 -7.94 -7.66 5.37
CA ILE A 48 -8.79 -8.48 4.49
C ILE A 48 -8.07 -9.77 4.12
N GLY A 49 -6.81 -9.69 3.66
CA GLY A 49 -6.00 -10.86 3.34
C GLY A 49 -5.83 -11.83 4.51
N LEU A 50 -5.49 -11.33 5.70
CA LEU A 50 -5.31 -12.15 6.92
C LEU A 50 -6.58 -12.91 7.30
N ILE A 51 -7.75 -12.25 7.21
CA ILE A 51 -9.05 -12.85 7.50
C ILE A 51 -9.44 -13.85 6.41
N SER A 52 -9.20 -13.53 5.14
CA SER A 52 -9.49 -14.43 4.02
C SER A 52 -8.70 -15.74 4.14
N ILE A 53 -7.40 -15.69 4.45
CA ILE A 53 -6.56 -16.90 4.66
C ILE A 53 -7.09 -17.74 5.83
N TRP A 54 -7.42 -17.09 6.96
CA TRP A 54 -7.99 -17.78 8.12
C TRP A 54 -9.34 -18.42 7.78
N GLY A 55 -10.20 -17.68 7.08
CA GLY A 55 -11.54 -18.10 6.67
C GLY A 55 -11.48 -19.28 5.71
N GLU A 56 -10.63 -19.22 4.69
CA GLU A 56 -10.39 -20.30 3.75
C GLU A 56 -10.02 -21.59 4.47
N ARG A 57 -9.03 -21.55 5.37
CA ARG A 57 -8.61 -22.73 6.15
C ARG A 57 -9.72 -23.27 7.04
N LYS A 58 -10.53 -22.39 7.61
CA LYS A 58 -11.63 -22.79 8.49
C LYS A 58 -12.76 -23.43 7.70
N ILE A 59 -13.19 -22.81 6.61
CA ILE A 59 -14.26 -23.31 5.73
C ILE A 59 -13.83 -24.64 5.10
N ALA A 60 -12.61 -24.71 4.55
CA ALA A 60 -12.07 -25.94 3.96
C ALA A 60 -11.99 -27.09 4.98
N GLY A 61 -11.66 -26.80 6.25
CA GLY A 61 -11.72 -27.78 7.33
C GLY A 61 -13.12 -28.35 7.53
N HIS A 62 -14.14 -27.49 7.65
CA HIS A 62 -15.53 -27.92 7.85
C HIS A 62 -16.05 -28.76 6.69
N ILE A 63 -15.72 -28.40 5.45
CA ILE A 63 -16.05 -29.20 4.26
C ILE A 63 -15.44 -30.59 4.35
N GLN A 64 -14.20 -30.69 4.85
CA GLN A 64 -13.46 -31.94 5.00
C GLN A 64 -13.79 -32.69 6.31
N SER A 65 -14.84 -32.30 7.03
CA SER A 65 -15.20 -32.87 8.34
C SER A 65 -14.03 -32.88 9.35
N ARG A 66 -13.15 -31.88 9.29
CA ARG A 66 -12.08 -31.65 10.26
C ARG A 66 -12.15 -30.25 10.84
N TYR A 67 -11.68 -30.06 12.07
CA TYR A 67 -11.61 -28.73 12.64
C TYR A 67 -10.51 -27.90 11.96
N GLY A 68 -10.84 -26.66 11.60
CA GLY A 68 -9.89 -25.66 11.14
C GLY A 68 -8.99 -25.14 12.27
N PRO A 69 -8.28 -24.02 12.06
CA PRO A 69 -7.39 -23.44 13.07
C PRO A 69 -8.12 -23.18 14.41
N ASN A 70 -7.66 -23.82 15.49
CA ASN A 70 -8.29 -23.76 16.82
C ASN A 70 -7.31 -23.54 17.99
N ARG A 71 -6.00 -23.40 17.73
CA ARG A 71 -4.95 -23.38 18.77
C ARG A 71 -4.32 -22.01 19.03
N VAL A 72 -4.15 -21.19 17.99
CA VAL A 72 -3.43 -19.92 18.09
C VAL A 72 -4.45 -18.80 18.35
N GLY A 73 -4.76 -18.57 19.62
CA GLY A 73 -5.77 -17.60 20.08
C GLY A 73 -7.22 -18.10 20.07
N PRO A 74 -8.20 -17.26 20.47
CA PRO A 74 -9.61 -17.61 20.42
C PRO A 74 -10.00 -17.91 18.96
N PHE A 75 -10.61 -19.07 18.72
CA PHE A 75 -11.01 -19.55 17.38
C PHE A 75 -9.89 -19.62 16.32
N GLY A 76 -8.62 -19.59 16.74
CA GLY A 76 -7.46 -19.60 15.83
C GLY A 76 -7.21 -18.30 15.08
N LEU A 77 -7.76 -17.16 15.53
CA LEU A 77 -7.66 -15.87 14.82
C LEU A 77 -6.22 -15.37 14.64
N PHE A 78 -5.33 -15.66 15.60
CA PHE A 78 -3.93 -15.23 15.52
C PHE A 78 -3.06 -16.16 14.65
N GLN A 79 -3.66 -17.18 14.02
CA GLN A 79 -2.94 -18.11 13.17
C GLN A 79 -2.26 -17.40 11.98
N SER A 80 -2.97 -16.52 11.26
CA SER A 80 -2.40 -15.82 10.11
C SER A 80 -1.23 -14.90 10.51
N VAL A 81 -1.30 -14.32 11.71
CA VAL A 81 -0.20 -13.50 12.28
C VAL A 81 1.01 -14.38 12.61
N ALA A 82 0.80 -15.54 13.22
CA ALA A 82 1.87 -16.49 13.51
C ALA A 82 2.53 -17.02 12.23
N ASP A 83 1.74 -17.27 11.18
CA ASP A 83 2.25 -17.67 9.87
C ASP A 83 3.09 -16.55 9.22
N GLY A 84 2.65 -15.29 9.33
CA GLY A 84 3.43 -14.14 8.88
C GLY A 84 4.75 -13.98 9.65
N LEU A 85 4.72 -14.08 10.98
CA LEU A 85 5.93 -14.00 11.80
C LEU A 85 6.91 -15.13 11.47
N LYS A 86 6.41 -16.34 11.24
CA LYS A 86 7.22 -17.48 10.78
C LYS A 86 7.92 -17.18 9.45
N LEU A 87 7.25 -16.53 8.50
CA LEU A 87 7.85 -16.16 7.22
C LEU A 87 8.91 -15.06 7.37
N LEU A 88 8.72 -14.09 8.27
CA LEU A 88 9.73 -13.04 8.53
C LEU A 88 10.99 -13.59 9.20
N LEU A 89 10.83 -14.59 10.07
CA LEU A 89 11.95 -15.29 10.71
C LEU A 89 12.57 -16.36 9.82
N LYS A 90 11.93 -16.67 8.68
CA LYS A 90 12.43 -17.71 7.77
C LYS A 90 13.67 -17.19 7.05
N GLU A 91 14.70 -18.01 7.03
CA GLU A 91 15.90 -17.75 6.24
C GLU A 91 15.54 -17.55 4.76
N ASP A 92 16.00 -16.45 4.19
CA ASP A 92 15.87 -16.15 2.77
C ASP A 92 16.98 -16.88 1.99
N LEU A 93 16.61 -17.99 1.35
CA LEU A 93 17.54 -18.85 0.61
C LEU A 93 17.38 -18.62 -0.89
N ILE A 94 18.41 -18.06 -1.52
CA ILE A 94 18.51 -17.92 -2.97
C ILE A 94 19.31 -19.13 -3.52
N PRO A 95 18.75 -19.93 -4.45
CA PRO A 95 19.46 -21.05 -5.06
C PRO A 95 20.78 -20.61 -5.71
N ARG A 96 21.82 -21.45 -5.62
CA ARG A 96 23.16 -21.11 -6.16
C ARG A 96 23.18 -20.97 -7.67
N ASP A 97 22.33 -21.73 -8.37
CA ASP A 97 22.25 -21.76 -9.83
C ASP A 97 21.24 -20.73 -10.39
N ALA A 98 20.57 -19.94 -9.52
CA ALA A 98 19.58 -18.96 -9.95
C ALA A 98 20.22 -17.61 -10.29
N ASP A 99 19.64 -16.93 -11.29
CA ASP A 99 19.91 -15.52 -11.57
C ASP A 99 19.41 -14.67 -10.38
N ARG A 100 20.36 -14.09 -9.63
CA ARG A 100 20.09 -13.35 -8.39
C ARG A 100 19.20 -12.13 -8.57
N PRO A 101 19.44 -11.21 -9.53
CA PRO A 101 18.55 -10.06 -9.71
C PRO A 101 17.15 -10.49 -10.14
N LEU A 102 17.02 -11.43 -11.07
CA LEU A 102 15.71 -11.88 -11.53
C LEU A 102 14.92 -12.58 -10.40
N PHE A 103 15.57 -13.44 -9.62
CA PHE A 103 14.93 -14.14 -8.50
C PHE A 103 14.40 -13.19 -7.42
N ARG A 104 15.14 -12.12 -7.11
CA ARG A 104 14.69 -11.09 -6.16
C ARG A 104 13.58 -10.22 -6.74
N LEU A 105 13.61 -9.94 -8.04
CA LEU A 105 12.59 -9.11 -8.71
C LEU A 105 11.27 -9.85 -8.93
N ALA A 106 11.31 -11.18 -9.11
CA ALA A 106 10.15 -12.02 -9.38
C ALA A 106 8.92 -11.76 -8.48
N PRO A 107 9.03 -11.75 -7.13
CA PRO A 107 7.88 -11.46 -6.28
C PRO A 107 7.29 -10.07 -6.53
N TYR A 108 8.12 -9.05 -6.73
CA TYR A 108 7.63 -7.69 -7.01
C TYR A 108 6.89 -7.63 -8.35
N LEU A 109 7.39 -8.31 -9.38
CA LEU A 109 6.73 -8.39 -10.68
C LEU A 109 5.40 -9.16 -10.60
N ALA A 110 5.29 -10.16 -9.73
CA ALA A 110 4.05 -10.89 -9.51
C ALA A 110 2.99 -10.05 -8.76
N PHE A 111 3.41 -9.23 -7.80
CA PHE A 111 2.49 -8.41 -7.00
C PHE A 111 2.14 -7.06 -7.64
N ALA A 112 3.01 -6.47 -8.45
CA ALA A 112 2.78 -5.18 -9.11
C ALA A 112 1.43 -5.11 -9.89
N PRO A 113 1.07 -6.08 -10.76
CA PRO A 113 -0.18 -6.01 -11.50
C PRO A 113 -1.42 -6.14 -10.61
N VAL A 114 -1.32 -6.83 -9.46
CA VAL A 114 -2.44 -6.97 -8.52
C VAL A 114 -2.84 -5.61 -7.97
N PHE A 115 -1.87 -4.79 -7.57
CA PHE A 115 -2.15 -3.43 -7.09
C PHE A 115 -2.52 -2.49 -8.23
N ALA A 116 -1.92 -2.67 -9.42
CA ALA A 116 -2.28 -1.88 -10.60
C ALA A 116 -3.75 -2.08 -10.97
N ALA A 117 -4.27 -3.30 -10.91
CA ALA A 117 -5.67 -3.62 -11.22
C ALA A 117 -6.67 -2.96 -10.24
N LEU A 118 -6.28 -2.70 -9.00
CA LEU A 118 -7.16 -2.06 -7.99
C LEU A 118 -7.51 -0.60 -8.34
N VAL A 119 -6.70 0.06 -9.18
CA VAL A 119 -6.94 1.47 -9.60
C VAL A 119 -8.27 1.61 -10.34
N VAL A 120 -8.64 0.60 -11.11
CA VAL A 120 -9.84 0.61 -11.98
C VAL A 120 -11.08 0.10 -11.25
N LEU A 121 -10.92 -0.54 -10.10
CA LEU A 121 -12.03 -1.19 -9.40
C LEU A 121 -12.92 -0.14 -8.71
N PRO A 122 -14.21 -0.04 -9.06
CA PRO A 122 -15.11 0.93 -8.43
C PRO A 122 -15.60 0.39 -7.08
N PHE A 123 -15.30 1.08 -5.97
CA PHE A 123 -15.80 0.72 -4.64
C PHE A 123 -17.11 1.46 -4.29
N GLY A 124 -17.53 2.43 -5.11
CA GLY A 124 -18.77 3.18 -4.97
C GLY A 124 -18.86 4.34 -5.97
N PRO A 125 -19.99 5.07 -6.03
CA PRO A 125 -20.20 6.16 -6.99
C PRO A 125 -19.11 7.25 -6.94
N ASP A 126 -18.66 7.60 -5.74
CA ASP A 126 -17.60 8.58 -5.49
C ASP A 126 -16.32 7.94 -4.91
N LEU A 127 -16.26 6.61 -4.88
CA LEU A 127 -15.17 5.85 -4.27
C LEU A 127 -14.44 5.03 -5.33
N ALA A 128 -13.79 5.73 -6.25
CA ALA A 128 -12.87 5.17 -7.23
C ALA A 128 -11.54 5.93 -7.18
N PHE A 129 -10.41 5.22 -7.34
CA PHE A 129 -9.10 5.83 -7.34
C PHE A 129 -8.90 6.77 -8.52
N GLU A 130 -9.39 6.38 -9.71
CA GLU A 130 -9.39 7.21 -10.90
C GLU A 130 -10.77 7.15 -11.58
N PRO A 131 -11.69 8.09 -11.27
CA PRO A 131 -13.05 8.11 -11.81
C PRO A 131 -13.12 8.26 -13.34
N ALA A 132 -12.03 8.71 -13.99
CA ALA A 132 -11.98 9.06 -15.41
C ALA A 132 -11.53 7.91 -16.34
N VAL A 133 -11.37 6.68 -15.84
CA VAL A 133 -10.94 5.55 -16.68
C VAL A 133 -12.12 4.98 -17.48
N ASN A 134 -12.31 5.50 -18.69
CA ASN A 134 -13.32 4.99 -19.64
C ASN A 134 -12.96 3.59 -20.22
N VAL A 135 -11.71 3.16 -20.07
CA VAL A 135 -11.13 1.99 -20.76
C VAL A 135 -10.68 0.92 -19.76
N GLY A 136 -11.42 0.77 -18.66
CA GLY A 136 -11.00 -0.03 -17.51
C GLY A 136 -10.80 -1.52 -17.80
N VAL A 137 -11.67 -2.12 -18.63
CA VAL A 137 -11.56 -3.55 -18.98
C VAL A 137 -10.27 -3.84 -19.74
N PHE A 138 -9.89 -2.99 -20.69
CA PHE A 138 -8.64 -3.18 -21.44
C PHE A 138 -7.41 -2.98 -20.56
N TYR A 139 -7.47 -2.06 -19.58
CA TYR A 139 -6.38 -1.84 -18.64
C TYR A 139 -6.10 -3.08 -17.76
N VAL A 140 -7.14 -3.82 -17.35
CA VAL A 140 -6.97 -5.05 -16.55
C VAL A 140 -6.46 -6.22 -17.39
N LEU A 141 -6.75 -6.23 -18.70
CA LEU A 141 -6.36 -7.30 -19.62
C LEU A 141 -4.97 -7.12 -20.26
N ALA A 142 -4.48 -5.89 -20.33
CA ALA A 142 -3.19 -5.53 -20.95
C ALA A 142 -2.00 -5.87 -20.05
#